data_AF-A0A843HRC1-F1
#
_entry.id   AF-A0A843HRC1-F1
#
_cell.length_a   1.000
_cell.length_b   1.000
_cell.length_c   1.000
_cell.angle_alpha   90.00
_cell.angle_beta   90.00
_cell.angle_gamma   90.00
#
_symmetry.space_group_name_H-M   'P 1'
#
loop_
_entity.id
_entity.type
_entity.pdbx_description
1 polymer ?
#
loop_
_entity_poly.entity_id
_entity_poly.type
_entity_poly.pdbx_seq_one_letter_code
_entity_poly.pdbx_strand_id
1 'polypeptide(L)'
;MMLNFFNKYPYTDFHELNLDWLLDRMRKLEDELNNALETLSTEIYNKVMTDIEPMFEGLSNEFAILQANFEGLEDRQSDLEAEFVSLSASVDTKLQTLKGYVDAQVVAAKDYTNTAIEQNNSFLLDVMQTYLAQVKVINYFTGELISVQAMFDYLAGLHTTDSIDYDTMALRAKTYTELAAFNKTYTELAMSANTWFV
;
A
#
# COMPACT_ATOMS: atom_id res chain seq x y z
N MET A 1 104.49 81.32 55.82
CA MET A 1 103.67 81.93 54.76
C MET A 1 103.03 80.79 53.98
N MET A 2 101.71 80.84 53.86
CA MET A 2 100.88 79.87 53.16
C MET A 2 101.41 79.54 51.76
N LEU A 3 101.22 78.30 51.33
CA LEU A 3 100.40 78.00 50.15
C LEU A 3 100.05 76.51 50.17
N ASN A 4 98.80 76.25 50.54
CA ASN A 4 98.11 75.00 50.32
C ASN A 4 98.18 74.64 48.84
N PHE A 5 98.88 73.56 48.51
CA PHE A 5 98.63 72.81 47.29
C PHE A 5 98.14 71.42 47.68
N PHE A 6 96.92 71.38 48.23
CA PHE A 6 96.06 70.22 48.01
C PHE A 6 95.76 70.21 46.52
N ASN A 7 96.67 69.66 45.73
CA ASN A 7 96.37 69.24 44.38
C ASN A 7 95.50 67.99 44.53
N LYS A 8 94.23 68.20 44.91
CA LYS A 8 93.17 67.19 44.82
C LYS A 8 93.10 66.94 43.32
N TYR A 9 93.70 65.84 42.88
CA TYR A 9 93.65 65.43 41.49
C TYR A 9 92.18 65.54 41.05
N PRO A 10 91.86 66.25 39.95
CA PRO A 10 90.47 66.57 39.57
C PRO A 10 89.61 65.33 39.23
N TYR A 11 90.15 64.12 39.43
CA TYR A 11 89.53 62.83 39.16
C TYR A 11 89.55 61.88 40.37
N THR A 12 90.02 62.29 41.55
CA THR A 12 90.02 61.41 42.73
C THR A 12 88.71 61.39 43.51
N ASP A 13 87.74 62.24 43.14
CA ASP A 13 86.40 62.26 43.70
C ASP A 13 85.38 61.74 42.67
N PHE A 14 85.38 60.43 42.43
CA PHE A 14 84.47 59.77 41.48
C PHE A 14 82.99 59.90 41.87
N HIS A 15 82.72 60.27 43.12
CA HIS A 15 81.38 60.55 43.62
C HIS A 15 80.81 61.85 43.00
N GLU A 16 81.62 62.88 42.79
CA GLU A 16 81.12 64.22 42.42
C GLU A 16 80.84 64.43 40.92
N LEU A 17 81.30 63.57 40.00
CA LEU A 17 81.24 63.89 38.56
C LEU A 17 80.61 62.84 37.62
N ASN A 18 80.30 61.62 38.07
CA ASN A 18 79.65 60.64 37.16
C ASN A 18 78.80 59.57 37.86
N LEU A 19 79.16 59.14 39.08
CA LEU A 19 78.43 58.07 39.74
C LEU A 19 77.04 58.50 40.24
N ASP A 20 76.92 59.68 40.85
CA ASP A 20 75.64 60.16 41.39
C ASP A 20 74.61 60.44 40.29
N TRP A 21 75.05 61.00 39.17
CA TRP A 21 74.23 61.19 37.98
C TRP A 21 73.78 59.85 37.39
N LEU A 22 74.68 58.86 37.32
CA LEU A 22 74.36 57.53 36.82
C LEU A 22 73.35 56.82 37.74
N LEU A 23 73.50 56.94 39.07
CA LEU A 23 72.57 56.37 40.05
C LEU A 23 71.18 57.03 39.99
N ASP A 24 71.11 58.36 39.85
CA ASP A 24 69.85 59.08 39.63
C ASP A 24 69.18 58.61 38.32
N ARG A 25 69.96 58.44 37.25
CA ARG A 25 69.41 57.97 35.97
C ARG A 25 68.92 56.52 36.04
N MET A 26 69.62 55.65 36.76
CA MET A 26 69.19 54.28 37.01
C MET A 26 67.89 54.23 37.82
N ARG A 27 67.75 55.06 38.85
CA ARG A 27 66.49 55.16 39.63
C ARG A 27 65.32 55.64 38.78
N LYS A 28 65.53 56.69 37.96
CA LYS A 28 64.50 57.16 37.03
C LYS A 28 64.09 56.08 36.02
N LEU A 29 65.06 55.31 35.51
CA LEU A 29 64.78 54.20 34.62
C LEU A 29 63.99 53.09 35.34
N GLU A 30 64.33 52.78 36.59
CA GLU A 30 63.59 51.82 37.42
C GLU A 30 62.14 52.29 37.66
N ASP A 31 61.94 53.57 37.98
CA ASP A 31 60.61 54.16 38.16
C ASP A 31 59.80 54.14 36.86
N GLU A 32 60.40 54.55 35.74
CA GLU A 32 59.78 54.50 34.41
C GLU A 32 59.40 53.06 34.02
N LEU A 33 60.28 52.09 34.29
CA LEU A 33 60.04 50.67 34.02
C LEU A 33 58.90 50.12 34.89
N ASN A 34 58.90 50.43 36.19
CA ASN A 34 57.86 49.98 37.12
C ASN A 34 56.49 50.56 36.73
N ASN A 35 56.43 51.85 36.39
CA ASN A 35 55.20 52.50 35.92
C ASN A 35 54.70 51.90 34.59
N ALA A 36 55.61 51.58 33.66
CA ALA A 36 55.25 50.95 32.40
C ALA A 36 54.70 49.53 32.62
N LEU A 37 55.32 48.76 33.52
CA LEU A 37 54.86 47.41 33.88
C LEU A 37 53.48 47.45 34.55
N GLU A 38 53.25 48.38 35.47
CA GLU A 38 51.95 48.54 36.14
C GLU A 38 50.84 48.95 35.15
N THR A 39 51.14 49.90 34.26
CA THR A 39 50.23 50.33 33.20
C THR A 39 49.87 49.17 32.27
N LEU A 40 50.89 48.44 31.77
CA LEU A 40 50.67 47.30 30.89
C LEU A 40 49.87 46.20 31.57
N SER A 41 50.19 45.87 32.84
CA SER A 41 49.45 44.87 33.61
C SER A 41 47.98 45.24 33.75
N THR A 42 47.70 46.53 34.00
CA THR A 42 46.34 47.05 34.14
C THR A 42 45.60 47.00 32.81
N GLU A 43 46.22 47.42 31.71
CA GLU A 43 45.64 47.38 30.38
C GLU A 43 45.33 45.95 29.93
N ILE A 44 46.25 45.01 30.15
CA ILE A 44 46.03 43.58 29.85
C ILE A 44 44.86 43.05 30.67
N TYR A 45 44.84 43.30 31.98
CA TYR A 45 43.74 42.86 32.84
C TYR A 45 42.39 43.40 32.35
N ASN A 46 42.32 44.70 32.07
CA ASN A 46 41.10 45.34 31.59
C ASN A 46 40.66 44.78 30.23
N LYS A 47 41.60 44.54 29.31
CA LYS A 47 41.29 43.95 28.00
C LYS A 47 40.74 42.53 28.13
N VAL A 48 41.33 41.71 29.00
CA VAL A 48 40.86 40.35 29.26
C VAL A 48 39.45 40.38 29.83
N MET A 49 39.23 41.17 30.88
CA MET A 49 37.96 41.21 31.62
C MET A 49 36.83 41.88 30.85
N THR A 50 37.13 42.92 30.07
CA THR A 50 36.08 43.71 29.39
C THR A 50 35.73 43.16 28.03
N ASP A 51 36.71 42.59 27.31
CA ASP A 51 36.50 42.17 25.93
C ASP A 51 36.52 40.65 25.79
N ILE A 52 37.52 39.97 26.36
CA ILE A 52 37.73 38.54 26.09
C ILE A 52 36.75 37.66 26.87
N GLU A 53 36.61 37.88 28.18
CA GLU A 53 35.71 37.08 29.01
C GLU A 53 34.25 37.14 28.53
N PRO A 54 33.66 38.32 28.28
CA PRO A 54 32.27 38.40 27.81
C PRO A 54 32.08 37.77 26.42
N MET A 55 33.09 37.86 25.54
CA MET A 55 33.05 37.16 24.25
C MET A 55 33.00 35.64 24.42
N PHE A 56 33.78 35.09 25.36
CA PHE A 56 33.79 33.65 25.64
C PHE A 56 32.47 33.18 26.25
N GLU A 57 31.91 33.94 27.18
CA GLU A 57 30.58 33.67 27.75
C GLU A 57 29.50 33.72 26.68
N GLY A 58 29.52 34.73 25.80
CA GLY A 58 28.60 34.84 24.67
C GLY A 58 28.67 33.64 23.74
N LEU A 59 29.88 33.23 23.35
CA LEU A 59 30.09 32.06 22.50
C LEU A 59 29.60 30.77 23.18
N SER A 60 29.86 30.60 24.48
CA SER A 60 29.39 29.44 25.23
C SER A 60 27.87 29.38 25.28
N ASN A 61 27.20 30.53 25.42
CA ASN A 61 25.74 30.60 25.41
C ASN A 61 25.17 30.31 24.02
N GLU A 62 25.75 30.85 22.95
CA GLU A 62 25.36 30.53 21.57
C GLU A 62 25.51 29.04 21.26
N PHE A 63 26.61 28.42 21.74
CA PHE A 63 26.83 26.99 21.56
C PHE A 63 25.78 26.15 22.30
N ALA A 64 25.40 26.53 23.51
CA ALA A 64 24.34 25.87 24.27
C ALA A 64 22.97 25.98 23.56
N ILE A 65 22.64 27.15 23.00
CA ILE A 65 21.42 27.34 22.21
C ILE A 65 21.45 26.47 20.95
N LEU A 66 22.59 26.42 20.26
CA LEU A 66 22.76 25.60 19.07
C LEU A 66 22.56 24.11 19.39
N GLN A 67 23.15 23.63 20.48
CA GLN A 67 22.98 22.26 20.95
C GLN A 67 21.50 21.93 21.21
N ALA A 68 20.80 22.78 21.97
CA ALA A 68 19.37 22.59 22.24
C ALA A 68 18.52 22.60 20.96
N ASN A 69 18.87 23.44 19.97
CA ASN A 69 18.20 23.44 18.67
C ASN A 69 18.43 22.14 17.89
N PHE A 70 19.64 21.58 17.94
CA PHE A 70 19.94 20.30 17.30
C PHE A 70 19.17 19.15 17.94
N GLU A 71 19.14 19.08 19.27
CA GLU A 71 18.34 18.11 20.01
C GLU A 71 16.85 18.22 19.62
N GLY A 72 16.31 19.43 19.55
CA GLY A 72 14.93 19.66 19.10
C GLY A 72 14.67 19.29 17.64
N LEU A 73 15.68 19.31 16.76
CA LEU A 73 15.55 18.83 15.38
C LEU A 73 15.57 17.30 15.31
N GLU A 74 16.37 16.65 16.13
CA GLU A 74 16.44 15.18 16.24
C GLU A 74 15.10 14.61 16.71
N ASP A 75 14.51 15.21 17.76
CA ASP A 75 13.18 14.83 18.25
C ASP A 75 12.11 14.97 17.14
N ARG A 76 12.09 16.12 16.45
CA ARG A 76 11.15 16.36 15.35
C ARG A 76 11.34 15.38 14.19
N GLN A 77 12.58 14.98 13.90
CA GLN A 77 12.84 13.98 12.88
C GLN A 77 12.27 12.62 13.29
N SER A 78 12.49 12.21 14.55
CA SER A 78 11.95 10.96 15.09
C SER A 78 10.42 10.93 15.02
N ASP A 79 9.75 12.03 15.39
CA ASP A 79 8.30 12.14 15.30
C ASP A 79 7.79 12.03 13.86
N LEU A 80 8.45 12.70 12.90
CA LEU A 80 8.11 12.62 11.49
C LEU A 80 8.29 11.20 10.92
N GLU A 81 9.34 10.50 11.32
CA GLU A 81 9.57 9.11 10.93
C GLU A 81 8.46 8.20 11.46
N ALA A 82 8.05 8.38 12.72
CA ALA A 82 6.94 7.63 13.32
C ALA A 82 5.60 7.90 12.62
N GLU A 83 5.30 9.16 12.31
CA GLU A 83 4.11 9.55 11.55
C GLU A 83 4.10 8.93 10.16
N PHE A 84 5.24 8.94 9.46
CA PHE A 84 5.36 8.36 8.11
C PHE A 84 5.13 6.84 8.13
N VAL A 85 5.71 6.13 9.10
CA VAL A 85 5.48 4.69 9.27
C VAL A 85 4.00 4.38 9.53
N SER A 86 3.35 5.16 10.42
CA SER A 86 1.92 5.02 10.71
C SER A 86 1.05 5.28 9.48
N LEU A 87 1.34 6.34 8.73
CA LEU A 87 0.64 6.67 7.49
C LEU A 87 0.80 5.55 6.45
N SER A 88 2.02 5.05 6.26
CA SER A 88 2.30 3.96 5.32
C SER A 88 1.49 2.70 5.67
N ALA A 89 1.42 2.32 6.95
CA ALA A 89 0.65 1.18 7.40
C ALA A 89 -0.87 1.36 7.19
N SER A 90 -1.38 2.57 7.41
CA SER A 90 -2.78 2.93 7.16
C SER A 90 -3.15 2.86 5.68
N VAL A 91 -2.28 3.37 4.80
CA VAL A 91 -2.46 3.30 3.35
C VAL A 91 -2.46 1.84 2.88
N ASP A 92 -1.52 1.03 3.34
CA ASP A 92 -1.44 -0.39 2.96
C ASP A 92 -2.70 -1.15 3.37
N THR A 93 -3.18 -0.94 4.61
CA THR A 93 -4.42 -1.55 5.11
C THR A 93 -5.63 -1.17 4.25
N LYS A 94 -5.75 0.11 3.87
CA LYS A 94 -6.84 0.59 3.00
C LYS A 94 -6.76 -0.01 1.61
N LEU A 95 -5.56 -0.16 1.04
CA LEU A 95 -5.36 -0.79 -0.26
C LEU A 95 -5.73 -2.28 -0.24
N GLN A 96 -5.32 -3.01 0.79
CA GLN A 96 -5.70 -4.42 0.96
C GLN A 96 -7.21 -4.59 1.11
N THR A 97 -7.83 -3.71 1.89
CA THR A 97 -9.29 -3.69 2.09
C THR A 97 -10.03 -3.41 0.78
N LEU A 98 -9.60 -2.38 0.03
CA LEU A 98 -10.17 -2.04 -1.26
C LEU A 98 -10.02 -3.19 -2.26
N LYS A 99 -8.84 -3.85 -2.29
CA LYS A 99 -8.62 -5.03 -3.11
C LYS A 99 -9.63 -6.14 -2.77
N GLY A 100 -9.83 -6.43 -1.48
CA GLY A 100 -10.82 -7.41 -1.03
C GLY A 100 -12.25 -7.08 -1.49
N TYR A 101 -12.65 -5.81 -1.38
CA TYR A 101 -13.95 -5.35 -1.87
C TYR A 101 -14.10 -5.51 -3.39
N VAL A 102 -13.09 -5.12 -4.16
CA VAL A 102 -13.11 -5.24 -5.63
C VAL A 102 -13.21 -6.71 -6.04
N ASP A 103 -12.40 -7.59 -5.46
CA ASP A 103 -12.42 -9.02 -5.76
C ASP A 103 -13.80 -9.63 -5.46
N ALA A 104 -14.40 -9.28 -4.30
CA ALA A 104 -15.73 -9.75 -3.91
C ALA A 104 -16.83 -9.24 -4.87
N GLN A 105 -16.76 -7.99 -5.31
CA GLN A 105 -17.72 -7.41 -6.26
C GLN A 105 -17.61 -8.07 -7.63
N VAL A 106 -16.40 -8.36 -8.11
CA VAL A 106 -16.19 -9.06 -9.38
C VAL A 106 -16.78 -10.47 -9.34
N VAL A 107 -16.55 -11.21 -8.25
CA VAL A 107 -17.13 -12.54 -8.06
C VAL A 107 -18.65 -12.47 -8.03
N ALA A 108 -19.21 -11.57 -7.21
CA ALA A 108 -20.66 -11.40 -7.11
C ALA A 108 -21.31 -11.02 -8.45
N ALA A 109 -20.68 -10.12 -9.22
CA ALA A 109 -21.16 -9.74 -10.55
C ALA A 109 -21.13 -10.92 -11.52
N LYS A 110 -20.06 -11.73 -11.51
CA LYS A 110 -19.95 -12.93 -12.34
C LYS A 110 -21.03 -13.95 -12.00
N ASP A 111 -21.25 -14.21 -10.71
CA ASP A 111 -22.26 -15.19 -10.26
C ASP A 111 -23.67 -14.73 -10.60
N TYR A 112 -23.96 -13.43 -10.43
CA TYR A 112 -25.21 -12.82 -10.87
C TYR A 112 -25.44 -12.99 -12.37
N THR A 113 -24.43 -12.65 -13.19
CA THR A 113 -24.53 -12.77 -14.65
C THR A 113 -24.70 -14.21 -15.10
N ASN A 114 -23.96 -15.16 -14.51
CA ASN A 114 -24.09 -16.58 -14.82
C ASN A 114 -25.51 -17.08 -14.50
N THR A 115 -26.03 -16.73 -13.32
CA THR A 115 -27.39 -17.10 -12.90
C THR A 115 -28.43 -16.52 -13.86
N ALA A 116 -28.28 -15.25 -14.26
CA ALA A 116 -29.17 -14.61 -15.20
C ALA A 116 -29.14 -15.28 -16.59
N ILE A 117 -27.97 -15.72 -17.06
CA ILE A 117 -27.82 -16.47 -18.32
C ILE A 117 -28.52 -17.83 -18.22
N GLU A 118 -28.33 -18.57 -17.12
CA GLU A 118 -28.97 -19.88 -16.91
C GLU A 118 -30.50 -19.77 -16.87
N GLN A 119 -31.02 -18.77 -16.15
CA GLN A 119 -32.45 -18.48 -16.09
C GLN A 119 -33.01 -18.10 -17.47
N ASN A 120 -32.31 -17.24 -18.20
CA ASN A 120 -32.72 -16.82 -19.54
C ASN A 120 -32.71 -17.99 -20.53
N ASN A 121 -31.70 -18.86 -20.49
CA ASN A 121 -31.63 -20.05 -21.34
C ASN A 121 -32.77 -21.03 -21.04
N SER A 122 -33.10 -21.21 -19.75
CA SER A 122 -34.21 -22.06 -19.34
C SER A 122 -35.55 -21.52 -19.85
N PHE A 123 -35.77 -20.21 -19.72
CA PHE A 123 -36.95 -19.54 -20.26
C PHE A 123 -37.05 -19.68 -21.78
N LEU A 124 -35.95 -19.45 -22.51
CA LEU A 124 -35.92 -19.60 -23.96
C LEU A 124 -36.26 -21.03 -24.40
N LEU A 125 -35.74 -22.05 -23.70
CA LEU A 125 -36.05 -23.44 -23.98
C LEU A 125 -37.54 -23.76 -23.79
N ASP A 126 -38.14 -23.28 -22.70
CA ASP A 126 -39.57 -23.46 -22.42
C ASP A 126 -40.45 -22.79 -23.49
N VAL A 127 -40.11 -21.56 -23.86
CA VAL A 127 -40.79 -20.82 -24.94
C VAL A 127 -40.64 -21.57 -26.28
N MET A 128 -39.43 -22.02 -26.62
CA MET A 128 -39.20 -22.77 -27.86
C MET A 128 -39.98 -24.09 -27.90
N GLN A 129 -40.04 -24.84 -26.80
CA GLN A 129 -40.83 -26.07 -26.70
C GLN A 129 -42.33 -25.78 -26.91
N THR A 130 -42.83 -24.71 -26.28
CA THR A 130 -44.22 -24.28 -26.43
C THR A 130 -44.56 -23.96 -27.89
N TYR A 131 -43.70 -23.21 -28.59
CA TYR A 131 -43.93 -22.88 -30.00
C TYR A 131 -43.76 -24.09 -30.94
N LEU A 132 -42.79 -24.97 -30.68
CA LEU A 132 -42.59 -26.20 -31.47
C LEU A 132 -43.80 -27.13 -31.38
N ALA A 133 -44.40 -27.28 -30.20
CA ALA A 133 -45.61 -28.09 -30.02
C ALA A 133 -46.82 -27.55 -30.82
N GLN A 134 -46.85 -26.24 -31.11
CA GLN A 134 -47.91 -25.60 -31.88
C GLN A 134 -47.70 -25.69 -33.40
N VAL A 135 -46.53 -26.10 -33.88
CA VAL A 135 -46.26 -26.26 -35.32
C VAL A 135 -47.21 -27.32 -35.89
N LYS A 136 -47.97 -26.92 -36.92
CA LYS A 136 -48.87 -27.80 -37.65
C LYS A 136 -48.34 -28.08 -39.05
N VAL A 137 -48.62 -29.27 -39.54
CA VAL A 137 -48.32 -29.74 -40.90
C VAL A 137 -49.60 -30.14 -41.59
N ILE A 138 -49.66 -29.98 -42.91
CA ILE A 138 -50.81 -30.41 -43.71
C ILE A 138 -50.73 -31.92 -43.90
N ASN A 139 -51.78 -32.64 -43.52
CA ASN A 139 -51.98 -34.00 -43.95
C ASN A 139 -52.46 -34.00 -45.41
N TYR A 140 -51.62 -34.43 -46.35
CA TYR A 140 -51.94 -34.39 -47.78
C TYR A 140 -53.06 -35.35 -48.21
N PHE A 141 -53.44 -36.32 -47.37
CA PHE A 141 -54.53 -37.25 -47.66
C PHE A 141 -55.90 -36.71 -47.23
N THR A 142 -55.95 -35.89 -46.18
CA THR A 142 -57.21 -35.31 -45.67
C THR A 142 -57.35 -33.82 -45.96
N GLY A 143 -56.24 -33.12 -46.24
CA GLY A 143 -56.18 -31.67 -46.44
C GLY A 143 -56.17 -30.85 -45.15
N GLU A 144 -56.23 -31.49 -43.98
CA GLU A 144 -56.30 -30.81 -42.68
C GLU A 144 -54.92 -30.46 -42.10
N LEU A 145 -54.85 -29.38 -41.32
CA LEU A 145 -53.66 -29.00 -40.54
C LEU A 145 -53.67 -29.74 -39.20
N ILE A 146 -52.76 -30.70 -39.04
CA ILE A 146 -52.59 -31.52 -37.83
C ILE A 146 -51.25 -31.23 -37.16
N SER A 147 -51.07 -31.65 -35.90
CA SER A 147 -49.77 -31.53 -35.24
C SER A 147 -48.73 -32.43 -35.91
N VAL A 148 -47.45 -32.09 -35.76
CA VAL A 148 -46.35 -32.93 -36.26
C VAL A 148 -46.42 -34.35 -35.69
N GLN A 149 -46.73 -34.50 -34.40
CA GLN A 149 -46.90 -35.81 -33.77
C GLN A 149 -48.04 -36.60 -34.43
N ALA A 150 -49.21 -35.99 -34.60
CA ALA A 150 -50.35 -36.65 -35.24
C ALA A 150 -50.04 -37.07 -36.69
N MET A 151 -49.19 -36.31 -37.42
CA MET A 151 -48.74 -36.70 -38.75
C MET A 151 -47.79 -37.90 -38.70
N PHE A 152 -46.86 -37.96 -37.74
CA PHE A 152 -46.02 -39.15 -37.55
C PHE A 152 -46.86 -40.38 -37.20
N ASP A 153 -47.83 -40.24 -36.30
CA ASP A 153 -48.73 -41.32 -35.91
C ASP A 153 -49.56 -41.82 -37.11
N TYR A 154 -50.08 -40.88 -37.92
CA TYR A 154 -50.81 -41.21 -39.14
C TYR A 154 -49.94 -41.97 -40.15
N LEU A 155 -48.74 -41.47 -40.44
CA LEU A 155 -47.80 -42.12 -41.37
C LEU A 155 -47.34 -43.49 -40.85
N ALA A 156 -47.09 -43.63 -39.55
CA ALA A 156 -46.75 -44.91 -38.94
C ALA A 156 -47.90 -45.92 -39.11
N GLY A 157 -49.15 -45.47 -38.92
CA GLY A 157 -50.35 -46.27 -39.14
C GLY A 157 -50.48 -46.85 -40.56
N LEU A 158 -49.94 -46.19 -41.58
CA LEU A 158 -49.93 -46.73 -42.96
C LEU A 158 -49.00 -47.94 -43.13
N HIS A 159 -48.07 -48.14 -42.20
CA HIS A 159 -47.08 -49.21 -42.23
C HIS A 159 -47.37 -50.33 -41.22
N THR A 160 -48.48 -50.24 -40.48
CA THR A 160 -48.89 -51.19 -39.44
C THR A 160 -50.35 -51.58 -39.59
N THR A 161 -50.71 -52.85 -39.36
CA THR A 161 -52.08 -53.33 -39.61
C THR A 161 -52.94 -53.35 -38.34
N ASP A 162 -52.33 -53.49 -37.16
CA ASP A 162 -52.99 -53.44 -35.84
C ASP A 162 -51.97 -53.09 -34.73
N SER A 163 -51.17 -52.04 -34.95
CA SER A 163 -50.20 -51.58 -33.94
C SER A 163 -50.91 -51.08 -32.69
N ILE A 164 -50.29 -51.31 -31.53
CA ILE A 164 -50.68 -50.66 -30.28
C ILE A 164 -49.88 -49.36 -30.13
N ASP A 165 -50.51 -48.27 -29.70
CA ASP A 165 -49.77 -47.06 -29.29
C ASP A 165 -49.13 -47.25 -27.90
N TYR A 166 -48.15 -46.40 -27.58
CA TYR A 166 -47.42 -46.49 -26.32
C TYR A 166 -48.31 -46.28 -25.10
N ASP A 167 -49.24 -45.33 -25.16
CA ASP A 167 -50.12 -44.98 -24.04
C ASP A 167 -51.02 -46.17 -23.66
N THR A 168 -51.61 -46.81 -24.67
CA THR A 168 -52.43 -48.01 -24.53
C THR A 168 -51.61 -49.19 -24.01
N MET A 169 -50.37 -49.36 -24.50
CA MET A 169 -49.47 -50.41 -24.03
C MET A 169 -49.07 -50.20 -22.55
N ALA A 170 -48.74 -48.96 -22.16
CA ALA A 170 -48.36 -48.60 -20.80
C ALA A 170 -49.54 -48.77 -19.82
N LEU A 171 -50.75 -48.40 -20.23
CA LEU A 171 -51.98 -48.59 -19.45
C LEU A 171 -52.29 -50.08 -19.17
N ARG A 172 -51.94 -51.00 -20.09
CA ARG A 172 -52.16 -52.44 -19.91
C ARG A 172 -51.17 -53.09 -18.93
N ALA A 173 -50.11 -52.37 -18.52
CA ALA A 173 -49.25 -52.65 -17.38
C ALA A 173 -48.77 -54.12 -17.22
N LYS A 174 -48.39 -54.78 -18.32
CA LYS A 174 -47.96 -56.19 -18.30
C LYS A 174 -46.63 -56.38 -17.57
N THR A 175 -46.55 -57.42 -16.75
CA THR A 175 -45.30 -57.84 -16.10
C THR A 175 -44.35 -58.50 -17.10
N TYR A 176 -43.06 -58.58 -16.76
CA TYR A 176 -42.07 -59.26 -17.59
C TYR A 176 -42.45 -60.72 -17.91
N THR A 177 -42.99 -61.44 -16.94
CA THR A 177 -43.44 -62.83 -17.11
C THR A 177 -44.59 -62.94 -18.12
N GLU A 178 -45.56 -62.02 -18.08
CA GLU A 178 -46.67 -61.96 -19.03
C GLU A 178 -46.20 -61.57 -20.43
N LEU A 179 -45.26 -60.63 -20.53
CA LEU A 179 -44.64 -60.22 -21.80
C LEU A 179 -43.89 -61.37 -22.48
N ALA A 180 -43.08 -62.10 -21.71
CA ALA A 180 -42.32 -63.24 -22.20
C ALA A 180 -43.26 -64.38 -22.67
N ALA A 181 -44.41 -64.54 -22.01
CA ALA A 181 -45.38 -65.58 -22.35
C ALA A 181 -46.07 -65.36 -23.70
N PHE A 182 -46.17 -64.12 -24.21
CA PHE A 182 -46.70 -63.86 -25.55
C PHE A 182 -45.83 -64.46 -26.67
N ASN A 183 -44.52 -64.64 -26.43
CA ASN A 183 -43.56 -65.22 -27.37
C ASN A 183 -43.63 -64.55 -28.76
N LYS A 184 -43.60 -63.22 -28.78
CA LYS A 184 -43.69 -62.39 -29.98
C LYS A 184 -42.38 -61.68 -30.28
N THR A 185 -42.09 -61.50 -31.57
CA THR A 185 -40.94 -60.71 -32.02
C THR A 185 -41.20 -59.21 -31.87
N TYR A 186 -40.14 -58.39 -31.85
CA TYR A 186 -40.27 -56.93 -31.86
C TYR A 186 -41.02 -56.41 -33.11
N THR A 187 -40.91 -57.11 -34.24
CA THR A 187 -41.66 -56.77 -35.46
C THR A 187 -43.15 -57.03 -35.27
N GLU A 188 -43.53 -58.17 -34.68
CA GLU A 188 -44.94 -58.46 -34.35
C GLU A 188 -45.48 -57.47 -33.32
N LEU A 189 -44.66 -57.04 -32.36
CA LEU A 189 -44.98 -55.99 -31.39
C LEU A 189 -45.27 -54.66 -32.09
N ALA A 190 -44.42 -54.24 -33.03
CA ALA A 190 -44.63 -52.98 -33.75
C ALA A 190 -45.82 -53.02 -34.72
N MET A 191 -46.10 -54.16 -35.37
CA MET A 191 -47.08 -54.23 -36.47
C MET A 191 -48.49 -54.66 -36.06
N SER A 192 -48.62 -55.45 -34.98
CA SER A 192 -49.86 -56.20 -34.68
C SER A 192 -50.18 -56.35 -33.19
N ALA A 193 -49.46 -55.65 -32.31
CA ALA A 193 -49.58 -55.83 -30.87
C ALA A 193 -51.00 -55.64 -30.31
N ASN A 194 -51.83 -54.81 -30.94
CA ASN A 194 -53.17 -54.57 -30.41
C ASN A 194 -54.05 -55.83 -30.39
N THR A 195 -53.72 -56.83 -31.23
CA THR A 195 -54.47 -58.10 -31.33
C THR A 195 -54.18 -59.09 -30.19
N TRP A 196 -53.02 -58.99 -29.54
CA TRP A 196 -52.57 -59.99 -28.57
C TRP A 196 -52.04 -59.40 -27.26
N PHE A 197 -51.67 -58.12 -27.23
CA PHE A 197 -51.21 -57.40 -26.05
C PHE A 197 -52.40 -56.92 -25.22
N VAL A 198 -53.37 -57.77 -24.89
CA VAL A 198 -54.55 -57.42 -24.06
C VAL A 198 -54.29 -57.62 -22.59
#